data_AF-A0A5M6C231-F1
#
_entry.id   AF-A0A5M6C231-F1
#
_cell.length_a   1.000
_cell.length_b   1.000
_cell.length_c   1.000
_cell.angle_alpha   90.00
_cell.angle_beta   90.00
_cell.angle_gamma   90.00
#
_symmetry.space_group_name_H-M   'P 1'
#
loop_
_entity.id
_entity.type
_entity.pdbx_description
1 polymer ?
#
loop_
_entity_poly.entity_id
_entity_poly.type
_entity_poly.pdbx_seq_one_letter_code
_entity_poly.pdbx_strand_id
1 'polypeptide(L)' 'MEAFLSRPNKIRERQIALQSQAGKEFVYLRGPRQKLWFRAYMTLFTVSFVGANFQLLQYVRGKAKKVGEE' A
#
# COMPACT_ATOMS: atom_id res chain seq x y z
N MET A 1 5.44 21.13 25.96
CA MET A 1 6.45 21.11 24.88
C MET A 1 7.58 20.08 25.09
N GLU A 2 7.61 19.34 26.20
CA GLU A 2 8.75 18.45 26.54
C GLU A 2 8.62 16.98 26.09
N ALA A 3 7.42 16.51 25.73
CA ALA A 3 7.17 15.09 25.43
C ALA A 3 7.81 14.57 24.12
N PHE A 4 8.29 15.47 23.24
CA PHE A 4 9.00 15.09 22.01
C PHE A 4 10.51 14.88 22.23
N LEU A 5 11.09 15.46 23.29
CA LEU A 5 12.52 15.39 23.59
C LEU A 5 12.91 14.14 24.40
N SER A 6 11.95 13.48 25.05
CA SER A 6 12.20 12.30 25.90
C SER A 6 12.26 10.96 25.14
N ARG A 7 12.04 10.94 23.82
CA ARG A 7 12.17 9.73 23.01
C ARG A 7 13.57 9.63 22.41
N PRO A 8 14.25 8.47 22.50
CA PRO A 8 15.55 8.30 21.88
C PRO A 8 15.46 8.58 20.37
N ASN A 9 16.30 9.48 19.89
CA ASN A 9 16.36 9.85 18.48
C ASN A 9 16.98 8.70 17.66
N LYS A 10 16.12 7.96 16.94
CA LYS A 10 16.52 6.83 16.08
C LYS A 10 16.67 7.20 14.60
N ILE A 11 16.74 8.49 14.26
CA ILE A 11 16.78 8.94 12.86
C ILE A 11 18.05 8.43 12.16
N ARG A 12 19.23 8.60 12.78
CA ARG A 12 20.51 8.15 12.21
C ARG A 12 20.53 6.63 11.98
N GLU A 13 20.05 5.86 12.95
CA GLU A 13 19.95 4.40 12.83
C GLU A 13 19.06 3.97 11.66
N ARG A 14 17.91 4.65 11.50
CA ARG A 14 16.99 4.41 10.36
C ARG A 14 17.62 4.77 9.03
N GLN A 15 18.36 5.88 8.95
CA GLN A 15 19.07 6.27 7.73
C GLN A 15 20.10 5.21 7.34
N ILE A 16 20.92 4.74 8.28
CA ILE A 16 21.92 3.69 8.04
C ILE A 16 21.23 2.39 7.58
N ALA A 17 20.14 1.99 8.24
CA ALA A 17 19.41 0.77 7.88
C ALA A 17 18.75 0.83 6.49
N LEU A 18 18.22 1.99 6.09
CA LEU A 18 17.62 2.17 4.76
C LEU A 18 18.69 2.30 3.66
N GLN A 19 19.81 2.94 3.97
CA GLN A 19 20.93 3.09 3.04
C GLN A 19 21.70 1.79 2.84
N SER A 20 21.81 0.92 3.84
CA SER A 20 22.44 -0.41 3.71
C SER A 20 21.67 -1.36 2.77
N GLN A 21 20.40 -1.06 2.51
CA GLN A 21 19.53 -1.76 1.57
C GLN A 21 19.50 -1.10 0.18
N ALA A 22 20.26 -0.01 -0.03
CA ALA A 22 20.37 0.62 -1.34
C ALA A 22 20.94 -0.35 -2.38
N GLY A 23 20.35 -0.33 -3.59
CA GLY A 23 20.72 -1.24 -4.68
C GLY A 23 20.23 -2.69 -4.53
N LYS A 24 19.81 -3.11 -3.33
CA LYS A 24 19.30 -4.47 -3.07
C LYS A 24 17.79 -4.57 -3.18
N GLU A 25 17.09 -3.53 -2.73
CA GLU A 25 15.63 -3.46 -2.79
C GLU A 25 15.17 -2.07 -3.24
N PHE A 26 14.00 -2.05 -3.90
CA PHE A 26 13.30 -0.80 -4.22
C PHE A 26 12.94 -0.06 -2.93
N VAL A 27 12.93 1.27 -3.00
CA VAL A 27 12.72 2.14 -1.82
C VAL A 27 11.44 1.78 -1.05
N TYR A 28 10.35 1.43 -1.76
CA TYR A 28 9.06 1.07 -1.14
C TYR A 28 9.04 -0.32 -0.48
N LEU A 29 10.10 -1.11 -0.62
CA LEU A 29 10.26 -2.40 0.07
C LEU A 29 11.28 -2.35 1.21
N ARG A 30 12.04 -1.25 1.34
CA ARG A 30 13.10 -1.12 2.34
C ARG A 30 12.54 -1.00 3.75
N GLY A 31 12.76 -2.02 4.55
CA GLY A 31 12.45 -2.03 5.97
C GLY A 31 11.67 -3.27 6.40
N PRO A 32 11.66 -3.56 7.71
CA PRO A 32 11.24 -4.85 8.23
C PRO A 32 9.76 -5.17 7.98
N ARG A 33 8.90 -4.16 7.89
CA ARG A 33 7.44 -4.33 7.68
C ARG A 33 6.97 -3.90 6.29
N GLN A 34 7.81 -3.29 5.47
CA GLN A 34 7.37 -2.70 4.20
C GLN A 34 6.86 -3.76 3.21
N LYS A 35 7.50 -4.93 3.17
CA LYS A 35 7.03 -6.06 2.36
C LYS A 35 5.61 -6.53 2.75
N LEU A 36 5.30 -6.54 4.05
CA LEU A 36 3.96 -6.91 4.52
C LEU A 36 2.92 -5.88 4.06
N TRP A 37 3.20 -4.59 4.25
CA TRP A 37 2.31 -3.51 3.81
C TRP A 37 2.12 -3.49 2.30
N PHE A 38 3.21 -3.69 1.54
CA PHE A 38 3.14 -3.76 0.09
C PHE A 38 2.28 -4.94 -0.39
N ARG A 39 2.43 -6.12 0.24
CA ARG A 39 1.57 -7.28 -0.08
C ARG A 39 0.11 -7.00 0.23
N ALA A 40 -0.19 -6.43 1.40
CA ALA A 40 -1.56 -6.05 1.76
C ALA A 40 -2.16 -5.06 0.75
N TYR A 41 -1.38 -4.04 0.37
CA TYR A 41 -1.76 -3.08 -0.66
C TYR A 41 -2.05 -3.76 -2.00
N MET A 42 -1.14 -4.63 -2.49
CA MET A 42 -1.31 -5.33 -3.77
C MET A 42 -2.54 -6.25 -3.77
N THR A 43 -2.85 -6.90 -2.64
CA THR A 43 -4.07 -7.71 -2.51
C THR A 43 -5.32 -6.85 -2.64
N LEU A 44 -5.41 -5.76 -1.87
CA LEU A 44 -6.57 -4.86 -1.92
C LEU A 44 -6.72 -4.24 -3.30
N PHE A 45 -5.63 -3.75 -3.88
CA PHE A 45 -5.60 -3.19 -5.22
C PHE A 45 -6.14 -4.18 -6.25
N THR A 46 -5.63 -5.42 -6.23
CA THR A 46 -6.04 -6.46 -7.20
C THR A 46 -7.52 -6.79 -7.06
N VAL A 47 -8.01 -6.99 -5.84
CA VAL A 47 -9.43 -7.30 -5.59
C VAL A 47 -10.32 -6.16 -6.06
N SER A 48 -9.98 -4.92 -5.73
CA SER A 48 -10.73 -3.74 -6.16
C SER A 48 -10.72 -3.58 -7.69
N PHE A 49 -9.55 -3.74 -8.32
CA PHE A 49 -9.41 -3.59 -9.77
C PHE A 49 -10.20 -4.66 -10.53
N VAL A 50 -10.07 -5.92 -10.15
CA VAL A 50 -10.82 -7.03 -10.77
C VAL A 50 -12.32 -6.85 -10.53
N GLY A 51 -12.73 -6.53 -9.31
CA GLY A 51 -14.14 -6.31 -8.97
C GLY A 51 -14.76 -5.18 -9.78
N ALA A 52 -14.07 -4.04 -9.90
CA ALA A 52 -14.54 -2.90 -10.68
C ALA A 52 -14.69 -3.25 -12.17
N ASN A 53 -13.70 -3.93 -12.76
CA ASN A 53 -13.77 -4.33 -14.17
C ASN A 53 -14.84 -5.39 -14.42
N PHE A 54 -15.04 -6.34 -13.51
CA PHE A 54 -16.11 -7.33 -13.61
C PHE A 54 -17.49 -6.66 -13.57
N GLN A 55 -17.71 -5.74 -12.63
CA GLN A 55 -18.95 -4.97 -12.55
C GLN A 55 -19.18 -4.15 -13.83
N LEU A 56 -18.14 -3.50 -14.34
CA LEU A 56 -18.22 -2.76 -15.60
C LEU A 56 -18.61 -3.67 -16.78
N LEU A 57 -18.01 -4.85 -16.90
CA LEU A 57 -18.34 -5.82 -17.95
C LEU A 57 -19.78 -6.30 -17.84
N GLN A 58 -20.29 -6.56 -16.63
CA GLN A 58 -21.67 -6.97 -16.43
C GLN A 58 -22.65 -5.83 -16.72
N TYR A 59 -22.28 -4.59 -16.40
CA TYR A 59 -23.06 -3.41 -16.77
C TYR A 59 -23.17 -3.26 -18.29
N VAL A 60 -22.06 -3.34 -19.03
CA VAL A 60 -22.05 -3.28 -20.50
C VAL A 60 -22.88 -4.40 -21.13
N ARG A 61 -22.91 -5.58 -20.48
CA ARG A 61 -23.73 -6.72 -20.92
C ARG A 61 -25.22 -6.60 -20.54
N GLY A 62 -25.63 -5.53 -19.88
CA GLY A 62 -26.99 -5.34 -19.36
C GLY A 62 -27.36 -6.28 -18.20
N LYS A 63 -26.37 -6.94 -17.59
CA LYS A 63 -26.55 -7.92 -16.50
C LYS A 63 -26.36 -7.33 -15.11
N ALA A 64 -25.92 -6.08 -15.01
CA ALA A 64 -25.79 -5.35 -13.76
C ALA A 64 -26.30 -3.92 -13.96
N LYS A 65 -26.81 -3.31 -12.89
CA LYS A 65 -27.18 -1.90 -12.83
C LYS A 65 -26.16 -1.15 -11.99
N LYS A 66 -25.94 0.13 -12.29
CA LYS A 66 -25.19 0.99 -11.38
C LYS A 66 -26.02 1.24 -10.13
N VAL A 67 -25.34 1.51 -9.02
CA VAL A 67 -26.01 1.92 -7.80
C VAL A 67 -26.77 3.23 -8.08
N GLY A 68 -28.10 3.20 -7.92
CA GLY A 68 -28.99 4.34 -8.15
C GLY A 68 -29.64 4.41 -9.55
N GLU A 69 -29.43 3.43 -10.44
CA GLU A 69 -30.24 3.30 -11.65
C GLU A 69 -31.51 2.45 -11.35
N GLU A 70 -32.69 3.05 -11.53
CA GLU A 70 -33.99 2.35 -11.52
C GLU A 70 -34.23 1.57 -12.82
#